data_AF-A0A2V8RV06-F1
#
_entry.id   AF-A0A2V8RV06-F1
#
_cell.length_a   1.000
_cell.length_b   1.000
_cell.length_c   1.000
_cell.angle_alpha   90.00
_cell.angle_beta   90.00
_cell.angle_gamma   90.00
#
_symmetry.space_group_name_H-M   'P 1'
#
loop_
_entity.id
_entity.type
_entity.pdbx_description
1 polymer ?
#
loop_
_entity_poly.entity_id
_entity_poly.type
_entity_poly.pdbx_seq_one_letter_code
_entity_poly.pdbx_strand_id
1 'polypeptide(L)'
;MRYWLMRRSPYYPDIQPNLAGMPWDYDKIYADHRLKAGDILYLMAAYGELYGWGYVTKSVAYRDSEDEKEALRVTAVRPIVRQNLVPAEAIKRVPTLARLIVNSDLNLIELQPHQVNSFNRLIRSQGVEAPADIEDYKNPDMHLSRLHKIYEAANGSRTKLIELMEVLKEDVSNEQEAWDEADYMKDEGWVETLSDDGPPLVRLTHKGLKAAEEYAFSSTETKAQQEIQEKAVTLMPANLSEELPIDIFISHSSQDAKIVKALIAVLQKALNLTAQQIRCTSIEGYKLDIGADTNEQLRREIYGAIVFIGLITPISLTSTYVLFELGARWGAGRTLLPVVAAADTDILKDPLKGKNAGCLFKEADVHELIRVLAQQLNRSTDRVAAYENLIKRLIRTSKPKREAKAKADKGTTEQERLDGDTDETSTLPLNEDPFDDAARLSARLNYDQRRNSWRRSERGVESARIELDKLFTELERLVQGMSTKDYPFDITFKRDDREHCTLLIGEYGLSVNWSYGTIRMADSIEETSLVLMTFKKGNMLDRQVKIIRRIEYDLDMNESFQVGWRERAYKRRFLHTPDFAKEVIKELLRFFDERTHRK
;
A
#
# COMPACT_ATOMS: atom_id res chain seq x y z
N MET A 1 25.84 17.41 -16.15
CA MET A 1 25.17 17.17 -17.43
C MET A 1 23.90 18.00 -17.41
N ARG A 2 23.68 18.86 -18.41
CA ARG A 2 22.47 19.69 -18.50
C ARG A 2 21.50 19.11 -19.53
N TYR A 3 20.25 19.55 -19.43
CA TYR A 3 19.16 19.08 -20.28
C TYR A 3 18.52 20.29 -20.94
N TRP A 4 18.26 20.20 -22.23
CA TRP A 4 17.81 21.34 -23.01
C TRP A 4 16.66 20.94 -23.92
N LEU A 5 15.68 21.83 -24.05
CA LEU A 5 14.68 21.77 -25.10
C LEU A 5 15.16 22.62 -26.27
N MET A 6 15.36 22.01 -27.43
CA MET A 6 15.80 22.69 -28.64
C MET A 6 14.66 22.80 -29.65
N ARG A 7 14.30 24.04 -29.99
CA ARG A 7 13.23 24.42 -30.94
C ARG A 7 13.84 24.88 -32.26
N ARG A 8 14.80 24.09 -32.76
CA ARG A 8 15.43 24.25 -34.07
C ARG A 8 15.37 22.90 -34.77
N SER A 9 14.38 22.72 -35.62
CA SER A 9 14.21 21.46 -36.34
C SER A 9 14.96 21.48 -37.67
N PRO A 10 15.45 20.33 -38.16
CA PRO A 10 15.82 20.20 -39.56
C PRO A 10 14.57 20.34 -40.44
N TYR A 11 14.77 20.30 -41.76
CA TYR A 11 13.67 20.20 -42.68
C TYR A 11 12.84 18.94 -42.37
N TYR A 12 11.52 19.06 -42.34
CA TYR A 12 10.65 18.00 -41.78
C TYR A 12 10.82 16.62 -42.44
N PRO A 13 10.98 16.52 -43.77
CA PRO A 13 11.32 15.27 -44.46
C PRO A 13 12.63 14.62 -44.03
N ASP A 14 13.57 15.35 -43.42
CA ASP A 14 14.85 14.82 -42.93
C ASP A 14 14.73 14.17 -41.54
N ILE A 15 13.54 14.22 -40.92
CA ILE A 15 13.25 13.55 -39.66
C ILE A 15 12.90 12.09 -39.94
N GLN A 16 13.91 11.27 -40.20
CA GLN A 16 13.72 9.88 -40.57
C GLN A 16 14.41 8.90 -39.60
N PRO A 17 13.78 7.76 -39.27
CA PRO A 17 14.37 6.77 -38.36
C PRO A 17 15.70 6.16 -38.84
N ASN A 18 15.95 6.10 -40.14
CA ASN A 18 17.21 5.63 -40.73
C ASN A 18 18.42 6.54 -40.42
N LEU A 19 18.18 7.78 -39.99
CA LEU A 19 19.23 8.73 -39.58
C LEU A 19 19.48 8.71 -38.06
N ALA A 20 18.81 7.81 -37.32
CA ALA A 20 19.08 7.59 -35.90
C ALA A 20 20.53 7.10 -35.69
N GLY A 21 21.16 7.59 -34.63
CA GLY A 21 22.56 7.29 -34.30
C GLY A 21 23.61 8.03 -35.14
N MET A 22 23.21 8.72 -36.23
CA MET A 22 24.13 9.55 -37.00
C MET A 22 24.27 10.96 -36.40
N PRO A 23 25.48 11.56 -36.39
CA PRO A 23 25.65 12.96 -36.03
C PRO A 23 24.85 13.88 -36.95
N TRP A 24 24.23 14.89 -36.36
CA TRP A 24 23.49 15.91 -37.10
C TRP A 24 23.85 17.31 -36.61
N ASP A 25 24.05 18.23 -37.56
CA ASP A 25 24.41 19.61 -37.27
C ASP A 25 23.16 20.50 -37.24
N TYR A 26 23.07 21.28 -36.18
CA TYR A 26 22.09 22.32 -35.97
C TYR A 26 22.80 23.67 -35.97
N ASP A 27 22.26 24.64 -36.70
CA ASP A 27 22.77 26.00 -36.76
C ASP A 27 21.79 27.00 -36.13
N LYS A 28 22.23 28.26 -36.01
CA LYS A 28 21.40 29.37 -35.54
C LYS A 28 20.78 29.12 -34.16
N ILE A 29 21.52 28.51 -33.23
CA ILE A 29 21.05 28.32 -31.85
C ILE A 29 21.40 29.55 -31.00
N TYR A 30 20.37 30.25 -30.52
CA TYR A 30 20.43 31.58 -29.88
C TYR A 30 19.86 31.52 -28.47
N ALA A 31 20.56 30.98 -27.48
CA ALA A 31 20.12 31.17 -26.10
C ALA A 31 21.16 30.94 -24.99
N ASP A 32 22.24 30.18 -25.19
CA ASP A 32 23.11 29.89 -24.04
C ASP A 32 24.48 29.28 -24.41
N HIS A 33 25.57 29.95 -24.05
CA HIS A 33 26.94 29.42 -24.23
C HIS A 33 27.31 28.30 -23.25
N ARG A 34 26.45 27.98 -22.27
CA ARG A 34 26.67 26.90 -21.30
C ARG A 34 26.46 25.51 -21.91
N LEU A 35 25.84 25.43 -23.09
CA LEU A 35 25.65 24.18 -23.83
C LEU A 35 27.00 23.56 -24.22
N LYS A 36 27.25 22.33 -23.78
CA LYS A 36 28.53 21.63 -24.01
C LYS A 36 28.35 20.17 -24.40
N ALA A 37 29.44 19.56 -24.86
CA ALA A 37 29.48 18.13 -25.15
C ALA A 37 29.08 17.31 -23.91
N GLY A 38 28.25 16.29 -24.13
CA GLY A 38 27.66 15.45 -23.09
C GLY A 38 26.30 15.92 -22.56
N ASP A 39 25.84 17.14 -22.88
CA ASP A 39 24.48 17.57 -22.53
C ASP A 39 23.41 16.86 -23.38
N ILE A 40 22.19 16.76 -22.84
CA ILE A 40 21.05 16.11 -23.49
C ILE A 40 20.14 17.15 -24.15
N LEU A 41 19.67 16.86 -25.35
CA LEU A 41 18.72 17.64 -26.13
C LEU A 41 17.39 16.89 -26.30
N TYR A 42 16.30 17.57 -26.01
CA TYR A 42 14.94 17.22 -26.43
C TYR A 42 14.60 18.03 -27.68
N LEU A 43 14.23 17.35 -28.76
CA LEU A 43 14.21 17.93 -30.09
C LEU A 43 12.78 18.18 -30.56
N MET A 44 12.42 19.46 -30.75
CA MET A 44 11.08 19.89 -31.13
C MET A 44 11.02 20.29 -32.60
N ALA A 45 9.97 19.85 -33.28
CA ALA A 45 9.66 20.21 -34.66
C ALA A 45 8.93 21.56 -34.75
N ALA A 46 8.77 22.07 -35.97
CA ALA A 46 8.16 23.38 -36.22
C ALA A 46 6.74 23.55 -35.64
N TYR A 47 5.94 22.47 -35.53
CA TYR A 47 4.57 22.51 -35.02
C TYR A 47 4.46 22.13 -33.54
N GLY A 48 5.59 22.01 -32.83
CA GLY A 48 5.62 21.78 -31.39
C GLY A 48 5.58 20.31 -30.98
N GLU A 49 5.58 19.36 -31.91
CA GLU A 49 5.78 17.95 -31.60
C GLU A 49 7.25 17.65 -31.25
N LEU A 50 7.47 16.65 -30.40
CA LEU A 50 8.80 16.08 -30.21
C LEU A 50 9.07 15.10 -31.34
N TYR A 51 10.25 15.17 -31.94
CA TYR A 51 10.67 14.19 -32.95
C TYR A 51 11.83 13.29 -32.50
N GLY A 52 12.42 13.57 -31.34
CA GLY A 52 13.52 12.77 -30.82
C GLY A 52 14.21 13.39 -29.63
N TRP A 53 15.27 12.72 -29.21
CA TRP A 53 16.22 13.21 -28.23
C TRP A 53 17.63 12.84 -28.66
N GLY A 54 18.64 13.51 -28.10
CA GLY A 54 20.04 13.23 -28.42
C GLY A 54 21.01 13.81 -27.40
N TYR A 55 22.29 13.54 -27.60
CA TYR A 55 23.37 14.12 -26.80
C TYR A 55 24.29 14.97 -27.66
N VAL A 56 24.74 16.07 -27.10
CA VAL A 56 25.66 17.01 -27.77
C VAL A 56 27.04 16.36 -27.85
N THR A 57 27.60 16.33 -29.05
CA THR A 57 28.99 15.88 -29.29
C THR A 57 29.93 17.06 -29.49
N LYS A 58 29.44 18.15 -30.08
CA LYS A 58 30.22 19.35 -30.37
C LYS A 58 29.33 20.58 -30.32
N SER A 59 29.85 21.69 -29.82
CA SER A 59 29.21 23.01 -29.86
C SER A 59 30.27 24.06 -30.20
N VAL A 60 30.02 24.88 -31.22
CA VAL A 60 30.96 25.91 -31.68
C VAL A 60 30.22 27.22 -31.87
N ALA A 61 30.67 28.27 -31.20
CA ALA A 61 30.16 29.62 -31.43
C ALA A 61 30.63 30.16 -32.78
N TYR A 62 29.72 30.80 -33.50
CA TYR A 62 30.00 31.54 -34.73
C TYR A 62 29.15 32.82 -34.75
N ARG A 63 29.55 33.78 -35.57
CA ARG A 63 28.73 34.97 -35.82
C ARG A 63 27.86 34.71 -37.04
N ASP A 64 26.55 34.75 -36.86
CA ASP A 64 25.61 34.53 -37.94
C ASP A 64 25.63 35.73 -38.91
N SER A 65 25.79 35.43 -40.20
CA SER A 65 25.94 36.46 -41.23
C SER A 65 24.61 37.14 -41.61
N GLU A 66 23.48 36.53 -41.30
CA GLU A 66 22.15 37.09 -41.61
C GLU A 66 21.62 37.92 -40.45
N ASP A 67 21.77 37.43 -39.22
CA ASP A 67 21.24 38.08 -38.02
C ASP A 67 22.26 38.97 -37.29
N GLU A 68 23.53 38.95 -37.71
CA GLU A 68 24.71 39.60 -37.08
C GLU A 68 24.93 39.25 -35.59
N LYS A 69 24.21 38.24 -35.09
CA LYS A 69 24.22 37.77 -33.70
C LYS A 69 25.18 36.60 -33.52
N GLU A 70 25.67 36.42 -32.30
CA GLU A 70 26.37 35.19 -31.93
C GLU A 70 25.38 34.03 -31.87
N ALA A 71 25.76 32.92 -32.49
CA ALA A 71 24.99 31.69 -32.59
C ALA A 71 25.88 30.49 -32.29
N LEU A 72 25.27 29.37 -31.89
CA LEU A 72 25.97 28.09 -31.80
C LEU A 72 25.65 27.21 -33.00
N ARG A 73 26.69 26.54 -33.52
CA ARG A 73 26.57 25.34 -34.33
C ARG A 73 26.76 24.12 -33.42
N VAL A 74 25.72 23.31 -33.31
CA VAL A 74 25.63 22.18 -32.37
C VAL A 74 25.54 20.88 -33.14
N THR A 75 26.49 19.98 -32.93
CA THR A 75 26.44 18.62 -33.47
C THR A 75 25.88 17.68 -32.40
N ALA A 76 24.79 16.98 -32.69
CA ALA A 76 24.17 16.03 -31.77
C ALA A 76 24.00 14.65 -32.41
N VAL A 77 24.20 13.60 -31.61
CA VAL A 77 23.85 12.23 -31.99
C VAL A 77 22.51 11.88 -31.36
N ARG A 78 21.60 11.33 -32.16
CA ARG A 78 20.18 11.19 -31.82
C ARG A 78 19.79 9.71 -31.82
N PRO A 79 19.70 9.04 -30.65
CA PRO A 79 19.38 7.61 -30.60
C PRO A 79 18.02 7.28 -31.19
N ILE A 80 17.04 8.18 -31.01
CA ILE A 80 15.69 8.02 -31.51
C ILE A 80 15.31 9.27 -32.30
N VAL A 81 14.92 9.08 -33.57
CA VAL A 81 14.43 10.12 -34.48
C VAL A 81 13.23 9.59 -35.24
N ARG A 82 12.07 10.24 -35.13
CA ARG A 82 10.87 9.92 -35.89
C ARG A 82 9.95 11.13 -35.96
N GLN A 83 9.34 11.38 -37.11
CA GLN A 83 8.25 12.36 -37.21
C GLN A 83 7.15 12.04 -36.21
N ASN A 84 6.63 13.09 -35.56
CA ASN A 84 5.55 12.98 -34.60
C ASN A 84 5.80 11.90 -33.52
N LEU A 85 7.01 11.89 -32.94
CA LEU A 85 7.36 10.95 -31.87
C LEU A 85 6.43 11.17 -30.67
N VAL A 86 6.32 12.42 -30.19
CA VAL A 86 5.31 12.83 -29.19
C VAL A 86 4.51 14.00 -29.77
N PRO A 87 3.19 13.85 -29.99
CA PRO A 87 2.36 14.91 -30.57
C PRO A 87 2.33 16.17 -29.72
N ALA A 88 2.19 17.33 -30.36
CA ALA A 88 2.09 18.63 -29.68
C ALA A 88 0.95 18.67 -28.67
N GLU A 89 -0.19 18.03 -28.98
CA GLU A 89 -1.34 17.92 -28.07
C GLU A 89 -1.03 17.14 -26.81
N ALA A 90 -0.20 16.10 -26.89
CA ALA A 90 0.22 15.33 -25.73
C ALA A 90 1.13 16.14 -24.82
N ILE A 91 2.01 16.96 -25.41
CA ILE A 91 2.90 17.85 -24.63
C ILE A 91 2.09 18.98 -23.98
N LYS A 92 1.15 19.60 -24.72
CA LYS A 92 0.27 20.67 -24.21
C LYS A 92 -0.65 20.22 -23.06
N ARG A 93 -0.94 18.91 -22.96
CA ARG A 93 -1.73 18.35 -21.84
C ARG A 93 -0.94 18.25 -20.54
N VAL A 94 0.39 18.35 -20.58
CA VAL A 94 1.25 18.35 -19.40
C VAL A 94 1.51 19.81 -19.00
N PRO A 95 0.96 20.32 -17.88
CA PRO A 95 1.03 21.74 -17.53
C PRO A 95 2.47 22.28 -17.47
N THR A 96 3.37 21.52 -16.85
CA THR A 96 4.80 21.85 -16.72
C THR A 96 5.53 21.99 -18.06
N LEU A 97 5.04 21.32 -19.12
CA LEU A 97 5.60 21.41 -20.47
C LEU A 97 4.85 22.42 -21.34
N ALA A 98 3.54 22.61 -21.11
CA ALA A 98 2.72 23.57 -21.84
C ALA A 98 3.29 25.00 -21.73
N ARG A 99 3.74 25.39 -20.54
CA ARG A 99 4.37 26.70 -20.27
C ARG A 99 5.65 26.92 -21.08
N LEU A 100 6.42 25.88 -21.37
CA LEU A 100 7.65 25.97 -22.19
C LEU A 100 7.35 26.26 -23.66
N ILE A 101 6.17 25.88 -24.14
CA ILE A 101 5.77 26.01 -25.53
C ILE A 101 5.11 27.37 -25.79
N VAL A 102 4.48 27.96 -24.76
CA VAL A 102 3.78 29.23 -24.87
C VAL A 102 4.77 30.40 -24.77
N ASN A 103 4.82 31.26 -25.80
CA ASN A 103 5.44 32.59 -25.78
C ASN A 103 6.94 32.65 -25.43
N SER A 104 7.80 31.95 -26.17
CA SER A 104 9.24 32.19 -26.05
C SER A 104 9.91 32.17 -27.42
N ASP A 105 10.64 33.23 -27.74
CA ASP A 105 11.45 33.38 -28.96
C ASP A 105 12.78 32.58 -28.89
N LEU A 106 13.07 31.94 -27.75
CA LEU A 106 14.33 31.24 -27.51
C LEU A 106 14.35 29.84 -28.12
N ASN A 107 15.21 29.57 -29.11
CA ASN A 107 15.25 28.24 -29.70
C ASN A 107 16.03 27.19 -28.90
N LEU A 108 16.54 27.55 -27.72
CA LEU A 108 17.16 26.66 -26.76
C LEU A 108 16.73 27.06 -25.34
N ILE A 109 16.16 26.13 -24.58
CA ILE A 109 15.68 26.36 -23.21
C ILE A 109 16.31 25.32 -22.29
N GLU A 110 16.90 25.75 -21.17
CA GLU A 110 17.38 24.85 -20.13
C GLU A 110 16.19 24.22 -19.40
N LEU A 111 16.13 22.89 -19.34
CA LEU A 111 15.04 22.15 -18.73
C LEU A 111 15.31 21.92 -17.25
N GLN A 112 14.25 22.12 -16.45
CA GLN A 112 14.22 21.72 -15.06
C GLN A 112 14.01 20.21 -14.93
N PRO A 113 14.48 19.57 -13.85
CA PRO A 113 14.44 18.11 -13.77
C PRO A 113 13.05 17.49 -13.84
N HIS A 114 12.01 18.13 -13.30
CA HIS A 114 10.63 17.64 -13.46
C HIS A 114 10.17 17.67 -14.93
N GLN A 115 10.60 18.66 -15.71
CA GLN A 115 10.29 18.77 -17.14
C GLN A 115 11.00 17.66 -17.92
N VAL A 116 12.26 17.37 -17.58
CA VAL A 116 13.03 16.23 -18.12
C VAL A 116 12.29 14.91 -17.87
N ASN A 117 11.89 14.66 -16.62
CA ASN A 117 11.17 13.45 -16.25
C ASN A 117 9.79 13.36 -16.95
N SER A 118 9.08 14.49 -17.13
CA SER A 118 7.83 14.54 -17.89
C SER A 118 8.03 14.23 -19.39
N PHE A 119 9.05 14.78 -20.03
CA PHE A 119 9.41 14.39 -21.40
C PHE A 119 9.78 12.90 -21.49
N ASN A 120 10.57 12.39 -20.56
CA ASN A 120 10.94 10.97 -20.51
C ASN A 120 9.71 10.06 -20.39
N ARG A 121 8.74 10.39 -19.54
CA ARG A 121 7.46 9.66 -19.43
C ARG A 121 6.70 9.66 -20.75
N LEU A 122 6.60 10.81 -21.41
CA LEU A 122 5.94 10.92 -22.72
C LEU A 122 6.67 10.08 -23.78
N ILE A 123 8.01 10.12 -23.85
CA ILE A 123 8.80 9.33 -24.79
C ILE A 123 8.61 7.82 -24.53
N ARG A 124 8.72 7.37 -23.27
CA ARG A 124 8.52 5.96 -22.91
C ARG A 124 7.09 5.48 -23.20
N SER A 125 6.10 6.34 -23.09
CA SER A 125 4.70 5.99 -23.44
C SER A 125 4.52 5.62 -24.92
N GLN A 126 5.47 6.02 -25.78
CA GLN A 126 5.49 5.68 -27.20
C GLN A 126 6.22 4.36 -27.49
N GLY A 127 6.67 3.64 -26.45
CA GLY A 127 7.36 2.36 -26.57
C GLY A 127 8.81 2.46 -27.03
N VAL A 128 9.45 3.62 -26.88
CA VAL A 128 10.86 3.85 -27.25
C VAL A 128 11.70 4.20 -26.03
N GLU A 129 13.01 4.02 -26.17
CA GLU A 129 13.98 4.37 -25.13
C GLU A 129 14.07 5.90 -24.95
N ALA A 130 14.10 6.33 -23.70
CA ALA A 130 14.24 7.73 -23.29
C ALA A 130 15.53 7.89 -22.45
N PRO A 131 16.04 9.12 -22.30
CA PRO A 131 17.09 9.43 -21.34
C PRO A 131 16.80 8.89 -19.92
N ALA A 132 17.84 8.78 -19.10
CA ALA A 132 17.67 8.51 -17.67
C ALA A 132 16.87 9.64 -17.00
N ASP A 133 16.04 9.28 -16.03
CA ASP A 133 15.38 10.28 -15.17
C ASP A 133 16.40 10.90 -14.21
N ILE A 134 16.19 12.15 -13.86
CA ILE A 134 17.05 12.84 -12.89
C ILE A 134 16.59 12.44 -11.47
N GLU A 135 17.47 11.75 -10.75
CA GLU A 135 17.19 11.17 -9.42
C GLU A 135 16.92 12.23 -8.34
N ASP A 136 17.51 13.43 -8.43
CA ASP A 136 17.31 14.52 -7.45
C ASP A 136 15.89 15.12 -7.42
N TYR A 137 15.05 14.84 -8.43
CA TYR A 137 13.61 15.19 -8.43
C TYR A 137 12.70 14.00 -8.11
N LYS A 138 13.29 12.89 -7.69
CA LYS A 138 12.64 11.83 -6.93
C LYS A 138 12.95 12.00 -5.45
N ASN A 139 12.80 13.21 -4.91
CA ASN A 139 12.63 13.35 -3.47
C ASN A 139 11.14 13.59 -3.18
N PRO A 140 10.29 12.53 -3.15
CA PRO A 140 8.91 12.63 -2.69
C PRO A 140 8.82 13.44 -1.41
N ASP A 141 9.81 13.33 -0.52
CA ASP A 141 9.80 14.00 0.77
C ASP A 141 9.81 15.53 0.65
N MET A 142 10.47 16.11 -0.37
CA MET A 142 10.44 17.57 -0.56
C MET A 142 9.04 18.06 -0.91
N HIS A 143 8.40 17.43 -1.90
CA HIS A 143 7.06 17.80 -2.34
C HIS A 143 6.00 17.45 -1.29
N LEU A 144 6.15 16.30 -0.61
CA LEU A 144 5.31 15.90 0.51
C LEU A 144 5.49 16.82 1.73
N SER A 145 6.69 17.35 1.97
CA SER A 145 6.96 18.37 2.99
C SER A 145 6.23 19.68 2.67
N ARG A 146 6.31 20.15 1.42
CA ARG A 146 5.57 21.33 0.96
C ARG A 146 4.07 21.11 1.03
N LEU A 147 3.59 19.91 0.66
CA LEU A 147 2.19 19.51 0.78
C LEU A 147 1.73 19.49 2.24
N HIS A 148 2.58 19.04 3.16
CA HIS A 148 2.30 19.06 4.59
C HIS A 148 2.15 20.49 5.13
N LYS A 149 2.99 21.44 4.70
CA LYS A 149 2.83 22.87 5.04
C LYS A 149 1.48 23.42 4.57
N ILE A 150 1.03 23.03 3.37
CA ILE A 150 -0.28 23.38 2.83
C ILE A 150 -1.40 22.74 3.67
N TYR A 151 -1.24 21.48 4.08
CA TYR A 151 -2.16 20.78 4.99
C TYR A 151 -2.30 21.48 6.35
N GLU A 152 -1.20 21.90 6.95
CA GLU A 152 -1.19 22.67 8.20
C GLU A 152 -1.88 24.03 8.04
N ALA A 153 -1.55 24.77 6.97
CA ALA A 153 -2.20 26.05 6.67
C ALA A 153 -3.71 25.89 6.38
N ALA A 154 -4.11 24.77 5.77
CA ALA A 154 -5.49 24.40 5.54
C ALA A 154 -6.22 23.91 6.81
N ASN A 155 -5.48 23.58 7.87
CA ASN A 155 -5.98 22.93 9.09
C ASN A 155 -6.77 21.65 8.77
N GLY A 156 -6.27 20.86 7.80
CA GLY A 156 -6.93 19.64 7.30
C GLY A 156 -8.24 19.89 6.52
N SER A 157 -8.63 21.14 6.28
CA SER A 157 -9.86 21.46 5.57
C SER A 157 -9.69 21.40 4.05
N ARG A 158 -10.54 20.61 3.40
CA ARG A 158 -10.63 20.54 1.93
C ARG A 158 -11.41 21.70 1.31
N THR A 159 -12.02 22.58 2.10
CA THR A 159 -12.79 23.73 1.58
C THR A 159 -12.01 25.04 1.62
N LYS A 160 -10.86 25.04 2.30
CA LYS A 160 -10.03 26.23 2.48
C LYS A 160 -9.12 26.43 1.27
N LEU A 161 -9.09 27.67 0.77
CA LEU A 161 -8.19 28.09 -0.30
C LEU A 161 -6.86 28.54 0.30
N ILE A 162 -5.77 28.11 -0.32
CA ILE A 162 -4.42 28.38 0.14
C ILE A 162 -3.63 29.04 -0.98
N GLU A 163 -3.06 30.21 -0.70
CA GLU A 163 -2.12 30.87 -1.61
C GLU A 163 -0.73 30.28 -1.39
N LEU A 164 -0.20 29.58 -2.40
CA LEU A 164 1.04 28.81 -2.27
C LEU A 164 2.25 29.69 -1.96
N MET A 165 2.30 30.88 -2.54
CA MET A 165 3.38 31.85 -2.32
C MET A 165 3.47 32.29 -0.86
N GLU A 166 2.34 32.43 -0.17
CA GLU A 166 2.33 32.82 1.25
C GLU A 166 2.81 31.68 2.14
N VAL A 167 2.35 30.46 1.86
CA VAL A 167 2.67 29.26 2.66
C VAL A 167 4.09 28.76 2.42
N LEU A 168 4.57 28.86 1.18
CA LEU A 168 5.89 28.36 0.76
C LEU A 168 6.92 29.49 0.59
N LYS A 169 6.69 30.68 1.14
CA LYS A 169 7.59 31.85 1.02
C LYS A 169 9.06 31.59 1.39
N GLU A 170 9.34 30.54 2.16
CA GLU A 170 10.69 30.11 2.55
C GLU A 170 11.24 28.97 1.66
N ASP A 171 10.38 28.30 0.90
CA ASP A 171 10.72 27.14 0.04
C ASP A 171 10.71 27.46 -1.45
N VAL A 172 10.04 28.54 -1.87
CA VAL A 172 9.99 29.02 -3.26
C VAL A 172 10.46 30.47 -3.34
N SER A 173 11.30 30.77 -4.31
CA SER A 173 12.00 32.06 -4.42
C SER A 173 11.26 33.07 -5.31
N ASN A 174 10.33 32.59 -6.13
CA ASN A 174 9.59 33.39 -7.10
C ASN A 174 8.25 32.72 -7.45
N GLU A 175 7.37 33.48 -8.12
CA GLU A 175 6.03 33.02 -8.50
C GLU A 175 6.07 31.83 -9.47
N GLN A 176 7.10 31.75 -10.32
CA GLN A 176 7.27 30.63 -11.25
C GLN A 176 7.53 29.31 -10.51
N GLU A 177 8.38 29.32 -9.48
CA GLU A 177 8.64 28.15 -8.63
C GLU A 177 7.39 27.71 -7.84
N ALA A 178 6.59 28.68 -7.37
CA ALA A 178 5.32 28.39 -6.71
C ALA A 178 4.35 27.68 -7.67
N TRP A 179 4.30 28.13 -8.92
CA TRP A 179 3.48 27.52 -9.94
C TRP A 179 3.96 26.13 -10.37
N ASP A 180 5.27 25.95 -10.50
CA ASP A 180 5.86 24.65 -10.82
C ASP A 180 5.52 23.61 -9.73
N GLU A 181 5.54 24.03 -8.47
CA GLU A 181 5.12 23.19 -7.34
C GLU A 181 3.60 22.90 -7.37
N ALA A 182 2.77 23.91 -7.65
CA ALA A 182 1.32 23.73 -7.78
C ALA A 182 0.95 22.76 -8.89
N ASP A 183 1.61 22.88 -10.05
CA ASP A 183 1.41 22.00 -11.21
C ASP A 183 1.84 20.57 -10.90
N TYR A 184 2.97 20.38 -10.21
CA TYR A 184 3.41 19.06 -9.76
C TYR A 184 2.38 18.41 -8.84
N MET A 185 1.95 19.11 -7.80
CA MET A 185 0.96 18.60 -6.85
C MET A 185 -0.39 18.32 -7.53
N LYS A 186 -0.75 19.08 -8.57
CA LYS A 186 -1.95 18.86 -9.37
C LYS A 186 -1.83 17.62 -10.25
N ASP A 187 -0.68 17.41 -10.89
CA ASP A 187 -0.38 16.22 -11.70
C ASP A 187 -0.41 14.95 -10.83
N GLU A 188 0.11 15.03 -9.61
CA GLU A 188 0.01 13.96 -8.61
C GLU A 188 -1.40 13.84 -8.00
N GLY A 189 -2.32 14.74 -8.33
CA GLY A 189 -3.70 14.76 -7.86
C GLY A 189 -3.85 15.11 -6.38
N TRP A 190 -2.85 15.74 -5.77
CA TRP A 190 -2.85 16.18 -4.37
C TRP A 190 -3.57 17.50 -4.15
N VAL A 191 -3.54 18.41 -5.14
CA VAL A 191 -4.22 19.71 -5.08
C VAL A 191 -4.99 20.02 -6.35
N GLU A 192 -5.97 20.92 -6.23
CA GLU A 192 -6.67 21.57 -7.34
C GLU A 192 -6.25 23.04 -7.40
N THR A 193 -5.82 23.54 -8.57
CA THR A 193 -5.49 24.96 -8.81
C THR A 193 -6.74 25.71 -9.26
N LEU A 194 -6.95 26.93 -8.73
CA LEU A 194 -8.16 27.72 -8.96
C LEU A 194 -7.92 29.13 -9.51
N SER A 195 -6.67 29.60 -9.59
CA SER A 195 -6.31 30.79 -10.37
C SER A 195 -5.67 30.38 -11.70
N ASP A 196 -5.85 31.22 -12.73
CA ASP A 196 -5.15 31.13 -14.01
C ASP A 196 -4.20 32.34 -14.22
N ASP A 197 -4.21 33.31 -13.30
CA ASP A 197 -3.41 34.54 -13.31
C ASP A 197 -3.09 34.99 -11.87
N GLY A 198 -1.86 35.44 -11.61
CA GLY A 198 -1.33 35.76 -10.27
C GLY A 198 -0.83 34.55 -9.45
N PRO A 199 -0.55 34.71 -8.14
CA PRO A 199 0.02 33.65 -7.32
C PRO A 199 -0.91 32.41 -7.24
N PRO A 200 -0.34 31.19 -7.20
CA PRO A 200 -1.13 29.96 -7.26
C PRO A 200 -2.03 29.79 -6.04
N LEU A 201 -3.35 29.80 -6.28
CA LEU A 201 -4.37 29.46 -5.30
C LEU A 201 -4.76 28.00 -5.45
N VAL A 202 -4.55 27.21 -4.40
CA VAL A 202 -4.82 25.77 -4.40
C VAL A 202 -5.77 25.33 -3.29
N ARG A 203 -6.35 24.14 -3.51
CA ARG A 203 -7.20 23.43 -2.55
C ARG A 203 -6.77 21.96 -2.46
N LEU A 204 -6.75 21.40 -1.26
CA LEU A 204 -6.37 20.00 -1.04
C LEU A 204 -7.45 19.03 -1.54
N THR A 205 -7.00 17.99 -2.25
CA THR A 205 -7.83 16.84 -2.59
C THR A 205 -7.82 15.81 -1.46
N HIS A 206 -8.66 14.77 -1.57
CA HIS A 206 -8.61 13.64 -0.63
C HIS A 206 -7.28 12.87 -0.72
N LYS A 207 -6.72 12.74 -1.93
CA LYS A 207 -5.41 12.10 -2.16
C LYS A 207 -4.29 12.92 -1.54
N GLY A 208 -4.36 14.26 -1.64
CA GLY A 208 -3.41 15.16 -1.01
C GLY A 208 -3.48 15.13 0.51
N LEU A 209 -4.69 15.08 1.09
CA LEU A 209 -4.85 14.96 2.54
C LEU A 209 -4.19 13.69 3.08
N LYS A 210 -4.50 12.55 2.46
CA LYS A 210 -3.94 11.26 2.85
C LYS A 210 -2.43 11.21 2.69
N ALA A 211 -1.90 11.74 1.59
CA ALA A 211 -0.45 11.81 1.36
C ALA A 211 0.25 12.71 2.39
N ALA A 212 -0.37 13.84 2.76
CA ALA A 212 0.15 14.73 3.80
C ALA A 212 0.11 14.08 5.20
N GLU A 213 -0.96 13.36 5.55
CA GLU A 213 -1.08 12.63 6.83
C GLU A 213 -0.08 11.47 6.93
N GLU A 214 0.08 10.69 5.86
CA GLU A 214 1.07 9.62 5.78
C GLU A 214 2.51 10.18 5.87
N TYR A 215 2.77 11.33 5.24
CA TYR A 215 4.03 12.03 5.37
C TYR A 215 4.23 12.62 6.77
N ALA A 216 3.20 13.19 7.40
CA ALA A 216 3.26 13.69 8.78
C ALA A 216 3.69 12.56 9.73
N PHE A 217 3.06 11.40 9.60
CA PHE A 217 3.37 10.21 10.39
C PHE A 217 4.81 9.74 10.19
N SER A 218 5.24 9.59 8.92
CA SER A 218 6.61 9.15 8.59
C SER A 218 7.69 10.18 8.96
N SER A 219 7.42 11.48 8.80
CA SER A 219 8.34 12.56 9.14
C SER A 219 8.41 12.83 10.64
N THR A 220 7.37 12.54 11.42
CA THR A 220 7.47 12.50 12.89
C THR A 220 8.31 11.32 13.38
N GLU A 221 8.19 10.13 12.78
CA GLU A 221 9.09 9.00 13.08
C GLU A 221 10.54 9.33 12.65
N THR A 222 10.73 9.99 11.50
CA THR A 222 12.06 10.34 10.97
C THR A 222 12.71 11.52 11.68
N LYS A 223 11.97 12.57 12.06
CA LYS A 223 12.47 13.68 12.90
C LYS A 223 12.77 13.22 14.32
N ALA A 224 11.95 12.33 14.89
CA ALA A 224 12.28 11.70 16.17
C ALA A 224 13.58 10.87 16.07
N GLN A 225 13.75 10.11 14.98
CA GLN A 225 14.99 9.36 14.72
C GLN A 225 16.20 10.27 14.43
N GLN A 226 16.03 11.38 13.71
CA GLN A 226 17.08 12.36 13.40
C GLN A 226 17.45 13.23 14.60
N GLU A 227 16.51 13.64 15.45
CA GLU A 227 16.80 14.31 16.73
C GLU A 227 17.50 13.36 17.70
N ILE A 228 17.15 12.06 17.69
CA ILE A 228 17.89 11.01 18.41
C ILE A 228 19.30 10.82 17.83
N GLN A 229 19.46 10.92 16.50
CA GLN A 229 20.75 10.80 15.79
C GLN A 229 21.66 12.03 15.99
N GLU A 230 21.15 13.26 15.89
CA GLU A 230 21.91 14.52 16.08
C GLU A 230 22.28 14.75 17.55
N LYS A 231 21.40 14.38 18.49
CA LYS A 231 21.76 14.32 19.92
C LYS A 231 22.80 13.22 20.18
N ALA A 232 22.76 12.10 19.46
CA ALA A 232 23.79 11.06 19.55
C ALA A 232 25.14 11.49 18.95
N VAL A 233 25.17 12.34 17.90
CA VAL A 233 26.40 12.80 17.25
C VAL A 233 27.08 13.95 18.02
N THR A 234 26.31 14.83 18.65
CA THR A 234 26.85 16.01 19.36
C THR A 234 27.31 15.69 20.80
N LEU A 235 26.84 14.59 21.40
CA LEU A 235 27.15 14.18 22.77
C LEU A 235 28.05 12.95 22.86
N MET A 236 28.89 12.67 21.86
CA MET A 236 29.91 11.62 22.00
C MET A 236 31.27 12.19 22.46
N PRO A 237 31.57 12.21 23.76
CA PRO A 237 32.95 12.12 24.22
C PRO A 237 33.50 10.74 23.84
N ALA A 238 34.82 10.67 23.69
CA ALA A 238 35.58 9.55 23.13
C ALA A 238 35.54 8.21 23.91
N ASN A 239 34.56 7.98 24.79
CA ASN A 239 34.43 6.75 25.58
C ASN A 239 32.97 6.25 25.57
N LEU A 240 32.65 5.34 24.65
CA LEU A 240 31.44 4.52 24.74
C LEU A 240 31.79 3.07 24.40
N SER A 241 32.23 2.37 25.43
CA SER A 241 32.37 0.92 25.51
C SER A 241 31.28 0.29 26.40
N GLU A 242 30.13 0.94 26.60
CA GLU A 242 29.06 0.42 27.47
C GLU A 242 27.65 0.76 26.95
N GLU A 243 27.19 0.04 25.92
CA GLU A 243 25.81 -0.49 25.81
C GLU A 243 25.83 -1.54 24.68
N LEU A 244 25.78 -2.81 25.03
CA LEU A 244 26.17 -3.92 24.15
C LEU A 244 25.14 -4.14 23.02
N PRO A 245 25.54 -4.07 21.73
CA PRO A 245 24.67 -4.47 20.63
C PRO A 245 24.43 -5.98 20.68
N ILE A 246 23.22 -6.41 20.28
CA ILE A 246 22.86 -7.82 20.17
C ILE A 246 23.62 -8.44 18.99
N ASP A 247 24.23 -9.61 19.19
CA ASP A 247 24.99 -10.28 18.13
C ASP A 247 24.06 -11.00 17.14
N ILE A 248 23.07 -11.73 17.66
CA ILE A 248 22.14 -12.54 16.86
C ILE A 248 20.69 -12.24 17.21
N PHE A 249 19.88 -11.96 16.20
CA PHE A 249 18.42 -11.93 16.30
C PHE A 249 17.81 -13.18 15.62
N ILE A 250 16.88 -13.87 16.30
CA ILE A 250 16.19 -15.06 15.75
C ILE A 250 14.69 -14.79 15.61
N SER A 251 14.26 -14.52 14.38
CA SER A 251 12.84 -14.35 14.03
C SER A 251 12.16 -15.70 13.82
N HIS A 252 11.07 -15.94 14.55
CA HIS A 252 10.32 -17.18 14.51
C HIS A 252 8.90 -17.04 15.09
N SER A 253 8.02 -18.00 14.79
CA SER A 253 6.71 -18.08 15.46
C SER A 253 6.88 -18.56 16.91
N SER A 254 6.08 -18.06 17.84
CA SER A 254 6.04 -18.56 19.22
C SER A 254 5.77 -20.08 19.30
N GLN A 255 5.05 -20.63 18.32
CA GLN A 255 4.77 -22.07 18.21
C GLN A 255 6.02 -22.89 17.83
N ASP A 256 7.05 -22.27 17.28
CA ASP A 256 8.34 -22.90 16.93
C ASP A 256 9.37 -22.86 18.08
N ALA A 257 8.96 -22.42 19.28
CA ALA A 257 9.86 -22.24 20.43
C ALA A 257 10.69 -23.48 20.77
N LYS A 258 10.17 -24.69 20.56
CA LYS A 258 10.92 -25.94 20.79
C LYS A 258 12.12 -26.09 19.86
N ILE A 259 11.96 -25.71 18.58
CA ILE A 259 13.02 -25.75 17.57
C ILE A 259 14.06 -24.68 17.88
N VAL A 260 13.61 -23.45 18.18
CA VAL A 260 14.52 -22.33 18.47
C VAL A 260 15.30 -22.54 19.77
N LYS A 261 14.69 -23.10 20.82
CA LYS A 261 15.44 -23.49 22.04
C LYS A 261 16.58 -24.47 21.74
N ALA A 262 16.35 -25.44 20.85
CA ALA A 262 17.39 -26.38 20.44
C ALA A 262 18.48 -25.70 19.59
N LEU A 263 18.10 -24.76 18.72
CA LEU A 263 19.03 -23.97 17.91
C LEU A 263 19.91 -23.09 18.80
N ILE A 264 19.33 -22.34 19.74
CA ILE A 264 20.05 -21.49 20.68
C ILE A 264 21.09 -22.29 21.46
N ALA A 265 20.72 -23.48 21.96
CA ALA A 265 21.66 -24.34 22.69
C ALA A 265 22.87 -24.73 21.83
N VAL A 266 22.67 -25.03 20.55
CA VAL A 266 23.76 -25.29 19.59
C VAL A 266 24.61 -24.04 19.42
N LEU A 267 24.01 -22.88 19.16
CA LEU A 267 24.73 -21.63 18.90
C LEU A 267 25.55 -21.16 20.10
N GLN A 268 24.96 -21.17 21.30
CA GLN A 268 25.65 -20.82 22.54
C GLN A 268 26.87 -21.70 22.77
N LYS A 269 26.70 -23.02 22.57
CA LYS A 269 27.79 -23.96 22.81
C LYS A 269 28.86 -23.92 21.72
N ALA A 270 28.47 -23.77 20.46
CA ALA A 270 29.41 -23.79 19.33
C ALA A 270 30.20 -22.48 19.17
N LEU A 271 29.61 -21.33 19.53
CA LEU A 271 30.18 -20.00 19.32
C LEU A 271 30.50 -19.25 20.62
N ASN A 272 30.33 -19.92 21.78
CA ASN A 272 30.52 -19.34 23.11
C ASN A 272 29.73 -18.03 23.29
N LEU A 273 28.45 -18.03 22.91
CA LEU A 273 27.56 -16.89 23.04
C LEU A 273 26.86 -16.91 24.41
N THR A 274 26.72 -15.74 25.02
CA THR A 274 25.89 -15.56 26.21
C THR A 274 24.43 -15.36 25.83
N ALA A 275 23.51 -15.46 26.80
CA ALA A 275 22.09 -15.23 26.55
C ALA A 275 21.81 -13.79 26.09
N GLN A 276 22.55 -12.81 26.62
CA GLN A 276 22.42 -11.38 26.31
C GLN A 276 22.81 -11.05 24.86
N GLN A 277 23.62 -11.91 24.22
CA GLN A 277 24.05 -11.77 22.84
C GLN A 277 23.03 -12.31 21.83
N ILE A 278 21.95 -12.96 22.30
CA ILE A 278 20.92 -13.56 21.45
C ILE A 278 19.56 -12.96 21.82
N ARG A 279 18.83 -12.49 20.81
CA ARG A 279 17.45 -12.00 20.97
C ARG A 279 16.44 -12.92 20.34
N CYS A 280 15.40 -13.27 21.10
CA CYS A 280 14.15 -13.79 20.56
C CYS A 280 12.99 -13.61 21.57
N THR A 281 11.88 -13.00 21.13
CA THR A 281 10.85 -12.47 22.04
C THR A 281 9.88 -13.50 22.63
N SER A 282 9.83 -14.71 22.09
CA SER A 282 8.90 -15.76 22.52
C SER A 282 9.50 -16.75 23.53
N ILE A 283 10.80 -16.64 23.87
CA ILE A 283 11.48 -17.56 24.79
C ILE A 283 11.98 -16.81 26.03
N GLU A 284 11.54 -17.24 27.22
CA GLU A 284 12.02 -16.73 28.51
C GLU A 284 13.55 -16.77 28.63
N GLY A 285 14.13 -15.70 29.15
CA GLY A 285 15.59 -15.50 29.23
C GLY A 285 16.24 -14.87 27.99
N TYR A 286 15.47 -14.67 26.90
CA TYR A 286 15.90 -14.01 25.66
C TYR A 286 14.95 -12.88 25.24
N LYS A 287 13.96 -12.57 26.10
CA LYS A 287 12.96 -11.52 25.91
C LYS A 287 13.54 -10.15 26.23
N LEU A 288 12.76 -9.13 25.89
CA LEU A 288 12.91 -7.76 26.34
C LEU A 288 12.74 -7.66 27.86
N ASP A 289 13.44 -6.71 28.48
CA ASP A 289 13.29 -6.43 29.90
C ASP A 289 11.88 -5.92 30.21
N ILE A 290 11.42 -6.16 31.44
CA ILE A 290 10.09 -5.72 31.90
C ILE A 290 10.04 -4.19 31.86
N GLY A 291 9.09 -3.62 31.12
CA GLY A 291 8.91 -2.17 30.96
C GLY A 291 9.56 -1.57 29.71
N ALA A 292 10.23 -2.36 28.88
CA ALA A 292 10.74 -1.91 27.59
C ALA A 292 9.63 -1.61 26.57
N ASP A 293 9.75 -0.52 25.80
CA ASP A 293 8.95 -0.30 24.60
C ASP A 293 9.26 -1.40 23.59
N THR A 294 8.35 -2.37 23.54
CA THR A 294 8.57 -3.64 22.86
C THR A 294 8.74 -3.47 21.36
N ASN A 295 8.11 -2.46 20.75
CA ASN A 295 8.16 -2.26 19.31
C ASN A 295 9.43 -1.50 18.91
N GLU A 296 9.79 -0.46 19.66
CA GLU A 296 10.98 0.35 19.37
C GLU A 296 12.28 -0.42 19.64
N GLN A 297 12.35 -1.13 20.76
CA GLN A 297 13.53 -1.94 21.06
C GLN A 297 13.68 -3.10 20.08
N LEU A 298 12.59 -3.76 19.69
CA LEU A 298 12.64 -4.81 18.67
C LEU A 298 13.08 -4.28 17.30
N ARG A 299 12.56 -3.12 16.86
CA ARG A 299 13.04 -2.47 15.63
C ARG A 299 14.54 -2.21 15.70
N ARG A 300 15.03 -1.59 16.80
CA ARG A 300 16.47 -1.35 17.01
C ARG A 300 17.29 -2.63 16.95
N GLU A 301 16.80 -3.71 17.54
CA GLU A 301 17.51 -4.99 17.59
C GLU A 301 17.48 -5.74 16.25
N ILE A 302 16.40 -5.63 15.47
CA ILE A 302 16.31 -6.15 14.10
C ILE A 302 17.33 -5.46 13.18
N TYR A 303 17.51 -4.14 13.34
CA TYR A 303 18.50 -3.38 12.57
C TYR A 303 19.93 -3.57 13.10
N GLY A 304 20.10 -3.48 14.41
CA GLY A 304 21.39 -3.46 15.10
C GLY A 304 22.05 -4.84 15.23
N ALA A 305 21.29 -5.93 15.12
CA ALA A 305 21.87 -7.27 15.16
C ALA A 305 22.84 -7.52 14.01
N ILE A 306 24.02 -8.04 14.35
CA ILE A 306 25.06 -8.38 13.37
C ILE A 306 24.51 -9.44 12.41
N VAL A 307 23.87 -10.48 12.95
CA VAL A 307 23.23 -11.53 12.16
C VAL A 307 21.76 -11.68 12.53
N PHE A 308 20.92 -11.79 11.50
CA PHE A 308 19.51 -12.12 11.64
C PHE A 308 19.24 -13.51 11.06
N ILE A 309 18.67 -14.39 11.87
CA ILE A 309 18.27 -15.75 11.49
C ILE A 309 16.75 -15.77 11.35
N GLY A 310 16.25 -16.10 10.16
CA GLY A 310 14.83 -16.27 9.89
C GLY A 310 14.45 -17.74 9.88
N LEU A 311 13.71 -18.21 10.89
CA LEU A 311 13.21 -19.59 10.91
C LEU A 311 11.97 -19.73 10.03
N ILE A 312 12.07 -20.50 8.96
CA ILE A 312 11.02 -20.75 7.99
C ILE A 312 10.38 -22.12 8.27
N THR A 313 9.12 -22.08 8.73
CA THR A 313 8.23 -23.22 8.93
C THR A 313 6.86 -22.88 8.32
N PRO A 314 5.96 -23.86 8.11
CA PRO A 314 4.58 -23.54 7.70
C PRO A 314 3.89 -22.55 8.62
N ILE A 315 4.16 -22.63 9.92
CA ILE A 315 3.55 -21.76 10.93
C ILE A 315 4.19 -20.37 10.89
N SER A 316 5.52 -20.28 10.78
CA SER A 316 6.19 -18.97 10.74
C SER A 316 5.83 -18.15 9.51
N LEU A 317 5.55 -18.79 8.36
CA LEU A 317 5.03 -18.11 7.16
C LEU A 317 3.59 -17.61 7.27
N THR A 318 2.84 -18.06 8.28
CA THR A 318 1.51 -17.52 8.60
C THR A 318 1.56 -16.43 9.68
N SER A 319 2.73 -16.21 10.30
CA SER A 319 2.92 -15.18 11.32
C SER A 319 3.24 -13.84 10.67
N THR A 320 2.29 -12.90 10.74
CA THR A 320 2.46 -11.52 10.26
C THR A 320 3.70 -10.86 10.86
N TYR A 321 3.95 -11.07 12.16
CA TYR A 321 5.11 -10.51 12.84
C TYR A 321 6.42 -11.00 12.22
N VAL A 322 6.56 -12.32 12.05
CA VAL A 322 7.75 -12.92 11.39
C VAL A 322 7.90 -12.40 9.96
N LEU A 323 6.81 -12.26 9.20
CA LEU A 323 6.86 -11.70 7.85
C LEU A 323 7.30 -10.23 7.85
N PHE A 324 6.85 -9.42 8.82
CA PHE A 324 7.29 -8.04 8.98
C PHE A 324 8.76 -7.95 9.36
N GLU A 325 9.24 -8.77 10.31
CA GLU A 325 10.65 -8.80 10.72
C GLU A 325 11.56 -9.24 9.56
N LEU A 326 11.15 -10.29 8.83
CA LEU A 326 11.84 -10.76 7.63
C LEU A 326 11.86 -9.69 6.54
N GLY A 327 10.73 -9.01 6.31
CA GLY A 327 10.59 -7.93 5.33
C GLY A 327 11.44 -6.72 5.69
N ALA A 328 11.44 -6.29 6.95
CA ALA A 328 12.26 -5.20 7.46
C ALA A 328 13.75 -5.51 7.30
N ARG A 329 14.18 -6.72 7.69
CA ARG A 329 15.58 -7.13 7.55
C ARG A 329 16.01 -7.24 6.08
N TRP A 330 15.15 -7.80 5.22
CA TRP A 330 15.41 -7.92 3.79
C TRP A 330 15.49 -6.54 3.12
N GLY A 331 14.53 -5.65 3.39
CA GLY A 331 14.50 -4.29 2.86
C GLY A 331 15.67 -3.42 3.32
N ALA A 332 16.17 -3.65 4.54
CA ALA A 332 17.36 -2.99 5.07
C ALA A 332 18.68 -3.42 4.40
N GLY A 333 18.67 -4.45 3.54
CA GLY A 333 19.87 -4.96 2.87
C GLY A 333 20.90 -5.58 3.83
N ARG A 334 20.54 -5.90 5.07
CA ARG A 334 21.44 -6.44 6.10
C ARG A 334 21.50 -7.97 6.08
N THR A 335 22.49 -8.55 6.76
CA THR A 335 22.72 -10.00 6.80
C THR A 335 21.48 -10.73 7.34
N LEU A 336 20.89 -11.56 6.48
CA LEU A 336 19.72 -12.40 6.74
C LEU A 336 20.05 -13.83 6.31
N LEU A 337 20.01 -14.76 7.26
CA LEU A 337 20.22 -16.19 7.07
C LEU A 337 18.89 -16.92 7.22
N PRO A 338 18.19 -17.27 6.11
CA PRO A 338 16.99 -18.08 6.18
C PRO A 338 17.35 -19.53 6.52
N VAL A 339 16.62 -20.14 7.45
CA VAL A 339 16.78 -21.55 7.82
C VAL A 339 15.43 -22.25 7.85
N VAL A 340 15.32 -23.42 7.21
CA VAL A 340 14.07 -24.18 7.08
C VAL A 340 13.99 -25.26 8.16
N ALA A 341 12.80 -25.43 8.74
CA ALA A 341 12.47 -26.53 9.63
C ALA A 341 10.99 -26.94 9.47
N ALA A 342 10.64 -28.13 9.96
CA ALA A 342 9.29 -28.69 9.96
C ALA A 342 8.60 -28.79 8.58
N ALA A 343 9.32 -28.55 7.49
CA ALA A 343 8.90 -28.67 6.10
C ALA A 343 10.13 -28.85 5.19
N ASP A 344 9.91 -29.26 3.94
CA ASP A 344 10.96 -29.32 2.92
C ASP A 344 11.32 -27.91 2.41
N THR A 345 12.49 -27.79 1.77
CA THR A 345 13.05 -26.51 1.27
C THR A 345 12.16 -25.81 0.25
N ASP A 346 11.23 -26.52 -0.38
CA ASP A 346 10.29 -26.01 -1.37
C ASP A 346 9.25 -25.04 -0.79
N ILE A 347 9.20 -24.93 0.54
CA ILE A 347 8.34 -23.97 1.25
C ILE A 347 8.77 -22.50 1.04
N LEU A 348 10.02 -22.26 0.61
CA LEU A 348 10.54 -20.92 0.39
C LEU A 348 9.83 -20.25 -0.80
N LYS A 349 9.24 -19.09 -0.53
CA LYS A 349 8.62 -18.21 -1.54
C LYS A 349 9.56 -17.04 -1.87
N ASP A 350 9.38 -16.43 -3.03
CA ASP A 350 10.07 -15.18 -3.36
C ASP A 350 9.73 -14.10 -2.32
N PRO A 351 10.68 -13.21 -1.94
CA PRO A 351 12.05 -13.04 -2.46
C PRO A 351 13.11 -13.97 -1.81
N LEU A 352 12.71 -14.85 -0.88
CA LEU A 352 13.65 -15.68 -0.11
C LEU A 352 14.29 -16.82 -0.93
N LYS A 353 13.69 -17.21 -2.06
CA LYS A 353 14.30 -18.16 -3.03
C LYS A 353 15.64 -17.66 -3.60
N GLY A 354 15.85 -16.35 -3.65
CA GLY A 354 17.11 -15.75 -4.10
C GLY A 354 18.28 -15.91 -3.12
N LYS A 355 18.05 -16.48 -1.93
CA LYS A 355 19.08 -16.76 -0.92
C LYS A 355 19.17 -18.27 -0.65
N ASN A 356 20.39 -18.79 -0.54
CA ASN A 356 20.60 -20.18 -0.11
C ASN A 356 20.16 -20.35 1.35
N ALA A 357 19.05 -21.06 1.57
CA ALA A 357 18.54 -21.36 2.90
C ALA A 357 19.11 -22.69 3.42
N GLY A 358 19.52 -22.71 4.69
CA GLY A 358 19.98 -23.94 5.34
C GLY A 358 18.82 -24.76 5.90
N CYS A 359 18.90 -26.08 5.86
CA CYS A 359 17.86 -26.97 6.40
C CYS A 359 18.26 -27.53 7.77
N LEU A 360 17.54 -27.17 8.85
CA LEU A 360 17.93 -27.51 10.23
C LEU A 360 17.81 -29.00 10.60
N PHE A 361 17.25 -29.84 9.72
CA PHE A 361 17.25 -31.30 9.87
C PHE A 361 18.26 -32.01 8.97
N LYS A 362 19.13 -31.27 8.28
CA LYS A 362 20.32 -31.78 7.59
C LYS A 362 21.57 -31.37 8.36
N GLU A 363 22.39 -32.34 8.72
CA GLU A 363 23.57 -32.11 9.57
C GLU A 363 24.61 -31.20 8.89
N ALA A 364 24.84 -31.37 7.60
CA ALA A 364 25.76 -30.53 6.81
C ALA A 364 25.37 -29.04 6.86
N ASP A 365 24.09 -28.73 6.65
CA ASP A 365 23.57 -27.36 6.66
C ASP A 365 23.68 -26.70 8.04
N VAL A 366 23.53 -27.49 9.13
CA VAL A 366 23.72 -26.99 10.50
C VAL A 366 25.19 -26.65 10.76
N HIS A 367 26.13 -27.48 10.30
CA HIS A 367 27.56 -27.17 10.37
C HIS A 367 27.94 -25.94 9.53
N GLU A 368 27.34 -25.80 8.34
CA GLU A 368 27.53 -24.62 7.50
C GLU A 368 26.99 -23.35 8.17
N LEU A 369 25.79 -23.41 8.78
CA LEU A 369 25.23 -22.29 9.53
C LEU A 369 26.17 -21.83 10.65
N ILE A 370 26.73 -22.76 11.43
CA ILE A 370 27.70 -22.46 12.49
C ILE A 370 28.94 -21.79 11.92
N ARG A 371 29.48 -22.31 10.80
CA ARG A 371 30.66 -21.73 10.13
C ARG A 371 30.39 -20.30 9.64
N VAL A 372 29.25 -20.07 9.01
CA VAL A 372 28.85 -18.74 8.51
C VAL A 372 28.66 -17.78 9.68
N LEU A 373 28.00 -18.19 10.76
CA LEU A 373 27.83 -17.37 11.96
C LEU A 373 29.17 -17.04 12.62
N ALA A 374 30.09 -18.01 12.75
CA ALA A 374 31.43 -17.77 13.26
C ALA A 374 32.17 -16.69 12.46
N GLN A 375 32.08 -16.76 11.14
CA GLN A 375 32.70 -15.78 10.25
C GLN A 375 32.07 -14.38 10.38
N GLN A 376 30.73 -14.30 10.40
CA GLN A 376 30.01 -13.02 10.49
C GLN A 376 30.19 -12.34 11.85
N LEU A 377 30.31 -13.12 12.93
CA LEU A 377 30.53 -12.63 14.29
C LEU A 377 32.02 -12.47 14.64
N ASN A 378 32.93 -12.81 13.72
CA ASN A 378 34.37 -12.83 13.92
C ASN A 378 34.79 -13.64 15.17
N ARG A 379 34.25 -14.86 15.31
CA ARG A 379 34.47 -15.78 16.44
C ARG A 379 35.09 -17.10 15.99
N SER A 380 35.80 -17.76 16.90
CA SER A 380 36.21 -19.15 16.73
C SER A 380 35.10 -20.10 17.17
N THR A 381 34.97 -21.24 16.48
CA THR A 381 34.06 -22.31 16.86
C THR A 381 34.71 -23.23 17.90
N ASP A 382 33.95 -23.75 18.86
CA ASP A 382 34.39 -24.80 19.76
C ASP A 382 34.62 -26.13 18.99
N ARG A 383 35.21 -27.14 19.65
CA ARG A 383 35.41 -28.48 19.08
C ARG A 383 34.07 -29.12 18.78
N VAL A 384 33.92 -29.74 17.59
CA VAL A 384 32.68 -30.39 17.13
C VAL A 384 32.10 -31.35 18.17
N ALA A 385 32.94 -32.14 18.83
CA ALA A 385 32.53 -33.07 19.88
C ALA A 385 31.79 -32.42 21.07
N ALA A 386 32.00 -31.12 21.32
CA ALA A 386 31.40 -30.40 22.44
C ALA A 386 29.91 -30.07 22.23
N TYR A 387 29.42 -30.05 20.98
CA TYR A 387 28.03 -29.71 20.64
C TYR A 387 27.36 -30.72 19.68
N GLU A 388 28.04 -31.79 19.29
CA GLU A 388 27.49 -32.84 18.41
C GLU A 388 26.14 -33.41 18.91
N ASN A 389 26.03 -33.67 20.21
CA ASN A 389 24.77 -34.15 20.81
C ASN A 389 23.63 -33.12 20.74
N LEU A 390 23.96 -31.82 20.75
CA LEU A 390 22.99 -30.74 20.60
C LEU A 390 22.52 -30.63 19.15
N ILE A 391 23.42 -30.80 18.18
CA ILE A 391 23.07 -30.88 16.74
C ILE A 391 22.10 -32.04 16.50
N LYS A 392 22.39 -33.23 17.03
CA LYS A 392 21.49 -34.40 16.92
C LYS A 392 20.10 -34.12 17.49
N ARG A 393 20.03 -33.41 18.63
CA ARG A 393 18.76 -32.99 19.23
C ARG A 393 18.02 -31.96 18.38
N LEU A 394 18.72 -30.98 17.83
CA LEU A 394 18.16 -29.98 16.92
C LEU A 394 17.56 -30.66 15.68
N ILE A 395 18.32 -31.52 15.00
CA ILE A 395 17.88 -32.28 13.82
C ILE A 395 16.63 -33.10 14.13
N ARG A 396 16.57 -33.79 15.28
CA ARG A 396 15.39 -34.57 15.66
C ARG A 396 14.16 -33.67 15.87
N THR A 397 14.35 -32.47 16.40
CA THR A 397 13.27 -31.54 16.75
C THR A 397 12.76 -30.75 15.53
N SER A 398 13.63 -30.53 14.54
CA SER A 398 13.33 -29.76 13.32
C SER A 398 12.75 -30.59 12.18
N LYS A 399 12.69 -31.93 12.30
CA LYS A 399 12.09 -32.81 11.28
C LYS A 399 10.57 -32.58 11.14
N PRO A 400 10.02 -32.64 9.92
CA PRO A 400 8.57 -32.60 9.72
C PRO A 400 7.90 -33.82 10.37
N LYS A 401 6.82 -33.61 11.11
CA LYS A 401 5.98 -34.70 11.62
C LYS A 401 5.16 -35.25 10.46
N ARG A 402 5.40 -36.50 10.06
CA ARG A 402 4.48 -37.21 9.15
C ARG A 402 3.15 -37.45 9.87
N GLU A 403 2.06 -36.93 9.35
CA GLU A 403 0.71 -37.28 9.81
C GLU A 403 0.48 -38.78 9.61
N ALA A 404 0.11 -39.48 10.69
CA ALA A 404 -0.31 -40.87 10.61
C ALA A 404 -1.65 -40.93 9.89
N LYS A 405 -1.70 -41.69 8.78
CA LYS A 405 -2.94 -42.01 8.05
C LYS A 405 -4.00 -42.60 8.98
N ALA A 406 -5.23 -42.16 8.73
CA ALA A 406 -6.50 -42.56 9.31
C ALA A 406 -6.63 -44.03 9.74
N LYS A 407 -7.21 -44.23 10.93
CA LYS A 407 -8.04 -45.41 11.22
C LYS A 407 -9.39 -44.94 11.72
N ALA A 408 -10.40 -45.35 10.96
CA ALA A 408 -11.81 -45.27 11.29
C ALA A 408 -12.18 -46.19 12.46
N ASP A 409 -13.24 -45.80 13.15
CA ASP A 409 -14.41 -46.61 13.54
C ASP A 409 -14.79 -46.61 15.03
N LYS A 410 -16.12 -46.49 15.24
CA LYS A 410 -16.96 -46.56 16.46
C LYS A 410 -16.93 -45.30 17.35
N GLY A 411 -17.98 -44.48 17.46
CA GLY A 411 -19.42 -44.75 17.51
C GLY A 411 -19.85 -44.79 18.98
N THR A 412 -20.69 -43.86 19.45
CA THR A 412 -21.96 -44.06 20.19
C THR A 412 -22.57 -42.69 20.56
N THR A 413 -23.90 -42.65 20.42
CA THR A 413 -24.95 -41.67 20.71
C THR A 413 -24.97 -41.11 22.14
N GLU A 414 -25.44 -39.87 22.35
CA GLU A 414 -26.61 -39.58 23.22
C GLU A 414 -27.06 -38.11 23.16
N GLN A 415 -28.37 -37.94 23.37
CA GLN A 415 -29.19 -36.74 23.23
C GLN A 415 -29.23 -35.91 24.52
N GLU A 416 -29.41 -34.59 24.41
CA GLU A 416 -30.21 -33.70 25.31
C GLU A 416 -30.16 -32.28 24.73
N ARG A 417 -31.19 -31.78 24.02
CA ARG A 417 -32.37 -31.01 24.47
C ARG A 417 -32.11 -29.76 25.36
N LEU A 418 -32.38 -28.62 24.71
CA LEU A 418 -33.17 -27.45 25.13
C LEU A 418 -32.60 -26.40 26.12
N ASP A 419 -32.71 -25.16 25.62
CA ASP A 419 -32.98 -23.88 26.27
C ASP A 419 -31.93 -23.23 27.18
N GLY A 420 -31.64 -21.96 26.86
CA GLY A 420 -30.79 -21.11 27.68
C GLY A 420 -30.41 -19.81 26.98
N ASP A 421 -31.36 -18.90 26.92
CA ASP A 421 -31.14 -17.46 26.80
C ASP A 421 -30.03 -17.00 27.78
N THR A 422 -28.98 -16.34 27.29
CA THR A 422 -28.09 -15.51 28.10
C THR A 422 -27.66 -14.29 27.31
N ASP A 423 -28.50 -13.27 27.39
CA ASP A 423 -28.15 -11.90 27.79
C ASP A 423 -26.65 -11.67 28.07
N GLU A 424 -25.94 -11.01 27.15
CA GLU A 424 -24.61 -10.43 27.41
C GLU A 424 -24.76 -9.16 28.27
N THR A 425 -25.15 -9.36 29.52
CA THR A 425 -24.84 -8.41 30.59
C THR A 425 -23.44 -8.67 31.11
N SER A 426 -22.68 -7.58 31.20
CA SER A 426 -21.38 -7.47 31.82
C SER A 426 -21.30 -8.19 33.17
N THR A 427 -20.46 -9.22 33.27
CA THR A 427 -19.73 -9.52 34.49
C THR A 427 -18.31 -9.95 34.10
N LEU A 428 -17.33 -9.15 34.52
CA LEU A 428 -15.92 -9.51 34.49
C LEU A 428 -15.68 -10.63 35.51
N PRO A 429 -15.20 -11.82 35.12
CA PRO A 429 -14.53 -12.70 36.07
C PRO A 429 -13.12 -12.17 36.26
N LEU A 430 -12.85 -11.66 37.46
CA LEU A 430 -11.51 -11.44 37.97
C LEU A 430 -10.82 -12.79 38.12
N ASN A 431 -10.01 -13.17 37.13
CA ASN A 431 -8.75 -13.93 37.20
C ASN A 431 -8.47 -14.57 35.85
N GLU A 432 -7.56 -14.02 35.05
CA GLU A 432 -6.79 -14.74 34.01
C GLU A 432 -5.65 -13.83 33.47
N ASP A 433 -4.58 -14.47 33.01
CA ASP A 433 -3.22 -13.98 32.73
C ASP A 433 -3.10 -12.71 31.82
N PRO A 434 -2.32 -11.67 32.21
CA PRO A 434 -2.09 -10.45 31.41
C PRO A 434 -1.51 -10.67 29.99
N PHE A 435 -0.90 -11.84 29.73
CA PHE A 435 -0.34 -12.15 28.41
C PHE A 435 -1.36 -12.61 27.37
N ASP A 436 -2.55 -13.05 27.80
CA ASP A 436 -3.63 -13.42 26.87
C ASP A 436 -4.33 -12.15 26.32
N ASP A 437 -4.32 -11.06 27.08
CA ASP A 437 -4.86 -9.76 26.67
C ASP A 437 -4.07 -9.11 25.53
N ALA A 438 -2.74 -9.21 25.51
CA ALA A 438 -1.91 -8.65 24.44
C ALA A 438 -2.08 -9.43 23.11
N ALA A 439 -2.24 -10.75 23.18
CA ALA A 439 -2.53 -11.59 22.02
C ALA A 439 -3.94 -11.31 21.48
N ARG A 440 -4.94 -11.18 22.36
CA ARG A 440 -6.31 -10.81 21.99
C ARG A 440 -6.38 -9.40 21.41
N LEU A 441 -5.67 -8.43 22.00
CA LEU A 441 -5.64 -7.05 21.54
C LEU A 441 -4.94 -6.91 20.18
N SER A 442 -3.81 -7.62 19.97
CA SER A 442 -3.11 -7.63 18.68
C SER A 442 -3.90 -8.34 17.58
N ALA A 443 -4.59 -9.45 17.90
CA ALA A 443 -5.52 -10.10 16.97
C ALA A 443 -6.66 -9.16 16.57
N ARG A 444 -7.18 -8.40 17.53
CA ARG A 444 -8.25 -7.43 17.32
C ARG A 444 -7.80 -6.22 16.50
N LEU A 445 -6.63 -5.65 16.79
CA LEU A 445 -6.02 -4.57 16.00
C LEU A 445 -5.74 -5.00 14.55
N ASN A 446 -5.23 -6.21 14.35
CA ASN A 446 -5.00 -6.78 13.01
C ASN A 446 -6.31 -6.98 12.24
N TYR A 447 -7.35 -7.44 12.92
CA TYR A 447 -8.69 -7.56 12.34
C TYR A 447 -9.24 -6.19 11.94
N ASP A 448 -9.19 -5.20 12.83
CA ASP A 448 -9.71 -3.85 12.57
C ASP A 448 -8.97 -3.16 11.42
N GLN A 449 -7.64 -3.30 11.35
CA GLN A 449 -6.83 -2.78 10.25
C GLN A 449 -7.20 -3.45 8.91
N ARG A 450 -7.30 -4.78 8.88
CA ARG A 450 -7.68 -5.53 7.66
C ARG A 450 -9.09 -5.20 7.21
N ARG A 451 -10.05 -5.16 8.14
CA ARG A 451 -11.44 -4.80 7.89
C ARG A 451 -11.52 -3.39 7.28
N ASN A 452 -10.82 -2.41 7.86
CA ASN A 452 -10.83 -1.03 7.38
C ASN A 452 -10.12 -0.88 6.03
N SER A 453 -8.99 -1.56 5.82
CA SER A 453 -8.29 -1.58 4.53
C SER A 453 -9.14 -2.21 3.43
N TRP A 454 -9.83 -3.32 3.72
CA TRP A 454 -10.75 -3.96 2.77
C TRP A 454 -11.93 -3.04 2.41
N ARG A 455 -12.54 -2.34 3.37
CA ARG A 455 -13.63 -1.39 3.11
C ARG A 455 -13.20 -0.23 2.20
N ARG A 456 -11.93 0.15 2.22
CA ARG A 456 -11.31 1.22 1.43
C ARG A 456 -10.65 0.74 0.13
N SER A 457 -11.11 -0.39 -0.42
CA SER A 457 -10.47 -1.01 -1.57
C SER A 457 -11.47 -1.45 -2.64
N GLU A 458 -11.00 -1.53 -3.89
CA GLU A 458 -11.73 -2.13 -5.01
C GLU A 458 -12.16 -3.57 -4.69
N ARG A 459 -11.39 -4.27 -3.86
CA ARG A 459 -11.70 -5.64 -3.40
C ARG A 459 -12.93 -5.68 -2.50
N GLY A 460 -13.16 -4.63 -1.71
CA GLY A 460 -14.39 -4.41 -0.96
C GLY A 460 -15.59 -4.17 -1.87
N VAL A 461 -15.41 -3.34 -2.91
CA VAL A 461 -16.44 -3.07 -3.93
C VAL A 461 -16.85 -4.35 -4.65
N GLU A 462 -15.89 -5.18 -5.05
CA GLU A 462 -16.18 -6.46 -5.70
C GLU A 462 -16.89 -7.43 -4.75
N SER A 463 -16.50 -7.46 -3.47
CA SER A 463 -17.18 -8.27 -2.45
C SER A 463 -18.64 -7.83 -2.26
N ALA A 464 -18.93 -6.52 -2.33
CA ALA A 464 -20.30 -6.00 -2.28
C ALA A 464 -21.15 -6.49 -3.43
N ARG A 465 -20.61 -6.46 -4.67
CA ARG A 465 -21.30 -6.97 -5.86
C ARG A 465 -21.66 -8.44 -5.73
N ILE A 466 -20.70 -9.25 -5.26
CA ILE A 466 -20.90 -10.69 -5.07
C ILE A 466 -21.96 -10.96 -4.00
N GLU A 467 -21.90 -10.30 -2.84
CA GLU A 467 -22.86 -10.53 -1.77
C GLU A 467 -24.26 -9.99 -2.09
N LEU A 468 -24.38 -8.88 -2.83
CA LEU A 468 -25.66 -8.39 -3.35
C LEU A 468 -26.33 -9.39 -4.29
N ASP A 469 -25.57 -9.96 -5.23
CA ASP A 469 -26.12 -10.94 -6.16
C ASP A 469 -26.57 -12.23 -5.46
N LYS A 470 -25.77 -12.70 -4.49
CA LYS A 470 -26.16 -13.82 -3.61
C LYS A 470 -27.42 -13.52 -2.82
N LEU A 471 -27.55 -12.32 -2.27
CA LEU A 471 -28.72 -11.91 -1.49
C LEU A 471 -29.98 -11.95 -2.35
N PHE A 472 -29.96 -11.35 -3.53
CA PHE A 472 -31.13 -11.31 -4.41
C PHE A 472 -31.52 -12.70 -4.92
N THR A 473 -30.53 -13.54 -5.24
CA THR A 473 -30.76 -14.94 -5.63
C THR A 473 -31.41 -15.73 -4.49
N GLU A 474 -30.94 -15.55 -3.25
CA GLU A 474 -31.49 -16.25 -2.10
C GLU A 474 -32.90 -15.74 -1.73
N LEU A 475 -33.16 -14.44 -1.86
CA LEU A 475 -34.51 -13.88 -1.68
C LEU A 475 -35.49 -14.46 -2.69
N GLU A 476 -35.12 -14.53 -3.97
CA GLU A 476 -35.95 -15.15 -5.01
C GLU A 476 -36.22 -16.62 -4.69
N ARG A 477 -35.20 -17.38 -4.29
CA ARG A 477 -35.32 -18.79 -3.91
C ARG A 477 -36.25 -18.99 -2.72
N LEU A 478 -36.14 -18.15 -1.69
CA LEU A 478 -37.01 -18.21 -0.51
C LEU A 478 -38.46 -17.85 -0.85
N VAL A 479 -38.68 -16.87 -1.73
CA VAL A 479 -40.02 -16.51 -2.24
C VAL A 479 -40.66 -17.65 -3.03
N GLN A 480 -39.90 -18.30 -3.92
CA GLN A 480 -40.38 -19.46 -4.67
C GLN A 480 -40.64 -20.69 -3.79
N GLY A 481 -39.89 -20.83 -2.69
CA GLY A 481 -40.00 -21.95 -1.75
C GLY A 481 -41.12 -21.81 -0.72
N MET A 482 -41.76 -20.63 -0.59
CA MET A 482 -42.89 -20.43 0.30
C MET A 482 -44.15 -21.06 -0.30
N SER A 483 -44.65 -22.11 0.36
CA SER A 483 -45.89 -22.78 -0.02
C SER A 483 -47.10 -21.89 0.27
N THR A 484 -48.02 -21.77 -0.69
CA THR A 484 -49.31 -21.06 -0.53
C THR A 484 -50.22 -21.65 0.56
N LYS A 485 -49.82 -22.76 1.18
CA LYS A 485 -50.55 -23.38 2.32
C LYS A 485 -50.22 -22.75 3.68
N ASP A 486 -49.03 -22.18 3.86
CA ASP A 486 -48.58 -21.64 5.16
C ASP A 486 -48.91 -20.16 5.34
N TYR A 487 -49.14 -19.44 4.23
CA TYR A 487 -49.50 -18.02 4.23
C TYR A 487 -50.64 -17.76 3.23
N PRO A 488 -51.72 -17.04 3.62
CA PRO A 488 -52.88 -16.80 2.75
C PRO A 488 -52.67 -15.72 1.68
N PHE A 489 -51.42 -15.37 1.37
CA PHE A 489 -51.05 -14.27 0.47
C PHE A 489 -49.83 -14.62 -0.38
N ASP A 490 -49.81 -14.17 -1.64
CA ASP A 490 -48.68 -14.36 -2.55
C ASP A 490 -47.66 -13.23 -2.40
N ILE A 491 -46.38 -13.61 -2.29
CA ILE A 491 -45.25 -12.69 -2.31
C ILE A 491 -44.68 -12.67 -3.72
N THR A 492 -44.65 -11.49 -4.36
CA THR A 492 -43.98 -11.32 -5.67
C THR A 492 -42.59 -10.76 -5.47
N PHE A 493 -41.58 -11.44 -6.00
CA PHE A 493 -40.21 -10.92 -6.11
C PHE A 493 -39.99 -10.29 -7.49
N LYS A 494 -39.41 -9.10 -7.52
CA LYS A 494 -38.99 -8.43 -8.76
C LYS A 494 -37.58 -7.90 -8.59
N ARG A 495 -36.65 -8.36 -9.42
CA ARG A 495 -35.32 -7.76 -9.55
C ARG A 495 -35.40 -6.60 -10.55
N ASP A 496 -35.23 -5.37 -10.08
CA ASP A 496 -35.33 -4.17 -10.91
C ASP A 496 -34.02 -3.90 -11.66
N ASP A 497 -32.88 -4.04 -10.97
CA ASP A 497 -31.54 -3.97 -11.55
C ASP A 497 -30.50 -4.77 -10.72
N ARG A 498 -29.21 -4.45 -10.86
CA ARG A 498 -28.12 -5.13 -10.13
C ARG A 498 -28.01 -4.72 -8.65
N GLU A 499 -28.56 -3.57 -8.30
CA GLU A 499 -28.45 -2.92 -6.99
C GLU A 499 -29.81 -2.77 -6.30
N HIS A 500 -30.90 -3.12 -6.97
CA HIS A 500 -32.27 -2.92 -6.48
C HIS A 500 -33.18 -4.12 -6.79
N CYS A 501 -33.89 -4.59 -5.75
CA CYS A 501 -35.02 -5.50 -5.89
C CYS A 501 -36.20 -5.09 -5.01
N THR A 502 -37.40 -5.48 -5.42
CA THR A 502 -38.66 -5.20 -4.72
C THR A 502 -39.41 -6.50 -4.41
N LEU A 503 -39.88 -6.64 -3.16
CA LEU A 503 -40.82 -7.66 -2.73
C LEU A 503 -42.20 -7.05 -2.48
N LEU A 504 -43.28 -7.71 -2.92
CA LEU A 504 -44.64 -7.17 -2.86
C LEU A 504 -45.62 -8.18 -2.25
N ILE A 505 -46.50 -7.68 -1.36
CA ILE A 505 -47.66 -8.38 -0.80
C ILE A 505 -48.88 -7.46 -0.92
N GLY A 506 -49.72 -7.67 -1.93
CA GLY A 506 -50.87 -6.80 -2.22
C GLY A 506 -50.48 -5.33 -2.45
N GLU A 507 -50.98 -4.42 -1.60
CA GLU A 507 -50.65 -2.98 -1.63
C GLU A 507 -49.36 -2.62 -0.88
N TYR A 508 -48.76 -3.56 -0.15
CA TYR A 508 -47.55 -3.34 0.63
C TYR A 508 -46.33 -3.89 -0.08
N GLY A 509 -45.17 -3.27 0.15
CA GLY A 509 -43.92 -3.70 -0.44
C GLY A 509 -42.70 -3.38 0.40
N LEU A 510 -41.61 -4.08 0.10
CA LEU A 510 -40.29 -3.83 0.63
C LEU A 510 -39.32 -3.66 -0.54
N SER A 511 -38.68 -2.49 -0.61
CA SER A 511 -37.59 -2.20 -1.53
C SER A 511 -36.27 -2.50 -0.82
N VAL A 512 -35.40 -3.23 -1.50
CA VAL A 512 -34.02 -3.52 -1.08
C VAL A 512 -33.10 -2.88 -2.09
N ASN A 513 -32.44 -1.79 -1.73
CA ASN A 513 -31.60 -1.03 -2.65
C ASN A 513 -30.23 -0.73 -2.05
N TRP A 514 -29.19 -0.90 -2.85
CA TRP A 514 -27.87 -0.38 -2.53
C TRP A 514 -27.87 1.13 -2.69
N SER A 515 -27.43 1.85 -1.66
CA SER A 515 -27.36 3.30 -1.63
C SER A 515 -25.91 3.73 -1.50
N TYR A 516 -25.55 4.69 -2.33
CA TYR A 516 -24.32 5.45 -2.16
C TYR A 516 -24.61 6.63 -1.23
N GLY A 517 -23.62 7.00 -0.41
CA GLY A 517 -23.67 8.22 0.39
C GLY A 517 -23.63 9.48 -0.48
N THR A 518 -23.37 10.61 0.17
CA THR A 518 -23.30 11.94 -0.49
C THR A 518 -22.24 11.99 -1.60
N ILE A 519 -21.26 11.09 -1.57
CA ILE A 519 -20.16 10.98 -2.53
C ILE A 519 -20.14 9.55 -3.10
N ARG A 520 -20.27 9.41 -4.42
CA ARG A 520 -20.01 8.11 -5.09
C ARG A 520 -18.51 7.89 -5.17
N MET A 521 -18.00 6.92 -4.42
CA MET A 521 -16.63 6.42 -4.53
C MET A 521 -16.63 5.15 -5.38
N ALA A 522 -15.81 5.10 -6.44
CA ALA A 522 -15.77 3.96 -7.36
C ALA A 522 -14.92 2.79 -6.83
N ASP A 523 -14.04 3.08 -5.89
CA ASP A 523 -12.95 2.23 -5.39
C ASP A 523 -13.10 1.89 -3.89
N SER A 524 -14.23 2.21 -3.27
CA SER A 524 -14.48 2.01 -1.84
C SER A 524 -15.95 1.71 -1.55
N ILE A 525 -16.20 0.94 -0.47
CA ILE A 525 -17.55 0.71 0.08
C ILE A 525 -17.82 1.58 1.31
N GLU A 526 -16.93 2.54 1.61
CA GLU A 526 -17.21 3.55 2.63
C GLU A 526 -18.42 4.41 2.25
N GLU A 527 -19.22 4.76 3.26
CA GLU A 527 -20.48 5.52 3.11
C GLU A 527 -21.54 4.86 2.22
N THR A 528 -21.34 3.61 1.80
CA THR A 528 -22.38 2.81 1.16
C THR A 528 -23.19 2.04 2.19
N SER A 529 -24.45 1.79 1.88
CA SER A 529 -25.30 0.91 2.67
C SER A 529 -26.37 0.24 1.82
N LEU A 530 -26.81 -0.93 2.25
CA LEU A 530 -28.04 -1.52 1.78
C LEU A 530 -29.20 -0.93 2.58
N VAL A 531 -30.18 -0.38 1.87
CA VAL A 531 -31.35 0.25 2.46
C VAL A 531 -32.55 -0.64 2.21
N LEU A 532 -33.23 -0.98 3.30
CA LEU A 532 -34.53 -1.64 3.31
C LEU A 532 -35.60 -0.58 3.53
N MET A 533 -36.51 -0.40 2.57
CA MET A 533 -37.61 0.56 2.66
C MET A 533 -38.95 -0.16 2.54
N THR A 534 -39.72 -0.19 3.63
CA THR A 534 -41.11 -0.64 3.55
C THR A 534 -42.01 0.51 3.09
N PHE A 535 -42.92 0.19 2.19
CA PHE A 535 -43.83 1.16 1.61
C PHE A 535 -45.23 0.60 1.40
N LYS A 536 -46.18 1.52 1.24
CA LYS A 536 -47.52 1.22 0.75
C LYS A 536 -47.72 1.88 -0.62
N LYS A 537 -48.16 1.12 -1.61
CA LYS A 537 -48.58 1.65 -2.92
C LYS A 537 -49.74 2.64 -2.69
N GLY A 538 -49.64 3.83 -3.28
CA GLY A 538 -50.72 4.81 -3.29
C GLY A 538 -51.89 4.35 -4.16
N ASN A 539 -53.09 4.87 -3.89
CA ASN A 539 -54.24 4.67 -4.78
C ASN A 539 -53.98 5.32 -6.15
N MET A 540 -54.71 4.90 -7.19
CA MET A 540 -54.55 5.35 -8.58
C MET A 540 -54.49 6.89 -8.78
N LEU A 541 -54.98 7.69 -7.83
CA LEU A 541 -54.98 9.15 -7.82
C LEU A 541 -53.76 9.79 -7.14
N ASP A 542 -53.03 9.06 -6.29
CA ASP A 542 -51.89 9.56 -5.52
C ASP A 542 -50.63 8.75 -5.89
N ARG A 543 -49.84 9.28 -6.83
CA ARG A 543 -48.62 8.62 -7.35
C ARG A 543 -47.46 8.58 -6.34
N GLN A 544 -47.65 9.07 -5.12
CA GLN A 544 -46.60 9.10 -4.11
C GLN A 544 -46.55 7.78 -3.31
N VAL A 545 -45.42 7.07 -3.42
CA VAL A 545 -45.10 5.93 -2.56
C VAL A 545 -44.84 6.45 -1.15
N LYS A 546 -45.70 6.11 -0.19
CA LYS A 546 -45.49 6.49 1.20
C LYS A 546 -44.46 5.53 1.82
N ILE A 547 -43.25 6.02 2.04
CA ILE A 547 -42.20 5.32 2.79
C ILE A 547 -42.63 5.28 4.26
N ILE A 548 -42.66 4.08 4.84
CA ILE A 548 -43.18 3.86 6.20
C ILE A 548 -42.06 3.52 7.18
N ARG A 549 -41.06 2.75 6.74
CA ARG A 549 -39.88 2.43 7.54
C ARG A 549 -38.64 2.32 6.67
N ARG A 550 -37.50 2.73 7.22
CA ARG A 550 -36.18 2.68 6.58
C ARG A 550 -35.20 2.03 7.55
N ILE A 551 -34.51 0.97 7.12
CA ILE A 551 -33.47 0.27 7.88
C ILE A 551 -32.22 0.20 7.00
N GLU A 552 -31.05 0.42 7.58
CA GLU A 552 -29.77 0.44 6.85
C GLU A 552 -28.84 -0.65 7.36
N TYR A 553 -28.21 -1.36 6.42
CA TYR A 553 -27.19 -2.37 6.66
C TYR A 553 -25.90 -2.01 5.94
N ASP A 554 -24.78 -2.20 6.61
CA ASP A 554 -23.46 -2.06 6.03
C ASP A 554 -22.95 -3.44 5.62
N LEU A 555 -22.31 -3.52 4.45
CA LEU A 555 -21.50 -4.68 4.13
C LEU A 555 -20.26 -4.66 5.01
N ASP A 556 -19.98 -5.79 5.65
CA ASP A 556 -18.94 -5.90 6.63
C ASP A 556 -18.24 -7.26 6.62
N MET A 557 -17.16 -7.37 7.39
CA MET A 557 -16.42 -8.59 7.63
C MET A 557 -16.49 -8.97 9.12
N ASN A 558 -16.47 -10.26 9.46
CA ASN A 558 -16.38 -10.76 10.84
C ASN A 558 -14.94 -11.14 11.21
N GLU A 559 -14.69 -11.47 12.49
CA GLU A 559 -13.35 -11.81 13.02
C GLU A 559 -12.75 -13.07 12.35
N SER A 560 -13.56 -13.90 11.68
CA SER A 560 -13.13 -15.03 10.84
C SER A 560 -12.88 -14.65 9.37
N PHE A 561 -12.85 -13.35 9.05
CA PHE A 561 -12.66 -12.78 7.72
C PHE A 561 -13.74 -13.16 6.68
N GLN A 562 -14.94 -13.51 7.14
CA GLN A 562 -16.08 -13.78 6.28
C GLN A 562 -16.90 -12.51 6.08
N VAL A 563 -17.41 -12.32 4.87
CA VAL A 563 -18.22 -11.15 4.49
C VAL A 563 -19.69 -11.40 4.80
N GLY A 564 -20.40 -10.35 5.21
CA GLY A 564 -21.82 -10.38 5.55
C GLY A 564 -22.38 -8.98 5.81
N TRP A 565 -23.52 -8.93 6.50
CA TRP A 565 -24.33 -7.74 6.67
C TRP A 565 -24.41 -7.33 8.13
N ARG A 566 -24.22 -6.05 8.43
CA ARG A 566 -24.33 -5.51 9.79
C ARG A 566 -25.32 -4.36 9.86
N GLU A 567 -26.29 -4.43 10.76
CA GLU A 567 -27.28 -3.36 10.93
C GLU A 567 -26.64 -2.09 11.52
N ARG A 568 -27.01 -0.92 10.97
CA ARG A 568 -26.44 0.38 11.36
C ARG A 568 -27.06 0.97 12.63
N ALA A 569 -28.33 0.68 12.92
CA ALA A 569 -29.12 1.41 13.94
C ALA A 569 -29.18 0.75 15.34
N TYR A 570 -29.03 -0.58 15.47
CA TYR A 570 -29.17 -1.28 16.75
C TYR A 570 -28.17 -2.45 16.89
N LYS A 571 -27.19 -2.28 17.79
CA LYS A 571 -26.24 -3.31 18.32
C LYS A 571 -25.87 -4.47 17.37
N ARG A 572 -24.79 -4.27 16.61
CA ARG A 572 -23.72 -5.22 16.21
C ARG A 572 -24.07 -6.58 15.57
N ARG A 573 -25.33 -6.95 15.31
CA ARG A 573 -25.64 -8.28 14.74
C ARG A 573 -25.07 -8.41 13.33
N PHE A 574 -24.13 -9.33 13.17
CA PHE A 574 -23.55 -9.70 11.87
C PHE A 574 -24.32 -10.91 11.33
N LEU A 575 -24.79 -10.81 10.10
CA LEU A 575 -25.58 -11.85 9.44
C LEU A 575 -24.90 -12.25 8.14
N HIS A 576 -24.71 -13.55 7.93
CA HIS A 576 -24.37 -14.06 6.61
C HIS A 576 -25.57 -13.92 5.67
N THR A 577 -25.29 -13.79 4.38
CA THR A 577 -26.30 -13.55 3.34
C THR A 577 -27.53 -14.47 3.39
N PRO A 578 -27.40 -15.79 3.63
CA PRO A 578 -28.59 -16.66 3.74
C PRO A 578 -29.51 -16.33 4.91
N ASP A 579 -28.93 -15.98 6.07
CA ASP A 579 -29.71 -15.64 7.26
C ASP A 579 -30.25 -14.21 7.17
N PHE A 580 -29.49 -13.30 6.55
CA PHE A 580 -29.95 -11.96 6.24
C PHE A 580 -31.15 -11.98 5.28
N ALA A 581 -31.15 -12.83 4.25
CA ALA A 581 -32.28 -12.98 3.33
C ALA A 581 -33.57 -13.40 4.06
N LYS A 582 -33.48 -14.34 5.03
CA LYS A 582 -34.61 -14.71 5.88
C LYS A 582 -35.10 -13.55 6.73
N GLU A 583 -34.17 -12.74 7.26
CA GLU A 583 -34.50 -11.57 8.08
C GLU A 583 -35.24 -10.50 7.27
N VAL A 584 -34.82 -10.24 6.03
CA VAL A 584 -35.50 -9.34 5.09
C VAL A 584 -36.95 -9.78 4.85
N ILE A 585 -37.19 -11.07 4.66
CA ILE A 585 -38.54 -11.63 4.48
C ILE A 585 -39.36 -11.51 5.77
N LYS A 586 -38.78 -11.82 6.94
CA LYS A 586 -39.45 -11.62 8.23
C LYS A 586 -39.85 -10.17 8.45
N GLU A 587 -39.01 -9.22 8.06
CA GLU A 587 -39.32 -7.80 8.19
C GLU A 587 -40.50 -7.38 7.31
N LEU A 588 -40.59 -7.91 6.08
CA LEU A 588 -41.75 -7.73 5.21
C LEU A 588 -43.03 -8.33 5.83
N LEU A 589 -42.95 -9.56 6.35
CA LEU A 589 -44.08 -10.26 6.97
C LEU A 589 -44.56 -9.55 8.23
N ARG A 590 -43.64 -9.17 9.13
CA ARG A 590 -43.95 -8.40 10.35
C ARG A 590 -44.63 -7.09 10.00
N PHE A 591 -44.11 -6.39 8.99
CA PHE A 591 -44.71 -5.14 8.52
C PHE A 591 -46.13 -5.33 7.97
N PHE A 592 -46.37 -6.44 7.26
CA PHE A 592 -47.70 -6.79 6.77
C PHE A 592 -48.67 -7.09 7.94
N ASP A 593 -48.27 -7.92 8.90
CA ASP A 593 -49.08 -8.32 10.06
C ASP A 593 -49.46 -7.14 10.97
N GLU A 594 -48.51 -6.24 11.26
CA GLU A 594 -48.76 -5.01 12.04
C GLU A 594 -49.83 -4.10 11.40
N ARG A 595 -50.01 -4.19 10.08
CA ARG A 595 -50.94 -3.35 9.32
C ARG A 595 -52.28 -4.03 9.05
N THR A 596 -52.32 -5.35 8.96
CA THR A 596 -53.57 -6.12 8.84
C THR A 596 -54.32 -6.19 10.17
N HIS A 597 -53.63 -6.24 11.32
CA HIS A 597 -54.25 -6.21 12.66
C HIS A 597 -54.63 -4.82 13.20
N ARG A 598 -54.25 -3.74 12.52
CA ARG A 598 -54.68 -2.36 12.84
C ARG A 598 -55.94 -1.90 12.09
N LYS A 599 -56.52 -2.77 11.27
CA LYS A 599 -57.85 -2.62 10.67
C LYS A 599 -58.83 -3.52 11.41
#